data_AF-A0A1A8XJF0-F1
#
_entry.id   AF-A0A1A8XJF0-F1
#
_cell.length_a   1.000
_cell.length_b   1.000
_cell.length_c   1.000
_cell.angle_alpha   90.00
_cell.angle_beta   90.00
_cell.angle_gamma   90.00
#
_symmetry.space_group_name_H-M   'P 1'
#
loop_
_entity.id
_entity.type
_entity.pdbx_description
1 polymer ?
#
loop_
_entity_poly.entity_id
_entity_poly.type
_entity_poly.pdbx_seq_one_letter_code
_entity_poly.pdbx_strand_id
1 'polypeptide(L)' 'MASEGSGARLGLVVAKRFLRRSVDRNLVRRLVREHFRLLRARLRSCDLVVRLAAKPVPLDRQTMAQEIEGLLGKMISIER' A
#
# COMPACT_ATOMS: atom_id res chain seq x y z
N MET A 1 -17.42 21.53 -2.16
CA MET A 1 -16.50 21.88 -3.27
C MET A 1 -15.71 20.64 -3.61
N ALA A 2 -15.74 20.22 -4.87
CA ALA A 2 -15.40 18.87 -5.32
C ALA A 2 -13.93 18.51 -5.04
N SER A 3 -13.72 17.32 -4.48
CA SER A 3 -12.42 16.66 -4.31
C SER A 3 -11.63 16.69 -5.63
N GLU A 4 -10.47 17.34 -5.63
CA GLU A 4 -9.52 17.33 -6.75
C GLU A 4 -9.09 15.89 -7.06
N GLY A 5 -9.78 15.29 -8.03
CA GLY A 5 -9.80 13.86 -8.30
C GLY A 5 -8.85 13.40 -9.40
N SER A 6 -7.75 14.11 -9.65
CA SER A 6 -6.75 13.72 -10.66
C SER A 6 -5.41 13.33 -10.03
N GLY A 7 -5.45 12.43 -9.04
CA GLY A 7 -4.25 11.82 -8.48
C GLY A 7 -4.44 10.32 -8.35
N ALA A 8 -3.32 9.57 -8.29
CA ALA A 8 -3.34 8.12 -8.10
C ALA A 8 -4.28 7.71 -6.96
N ARG A 9 -5.10 6.68 -7.18
CA ARG A 9 -6.02 6.12 -6.17
C ARG A 9 -5.45 4.83 -5.60
N LEU A 10 -5.77 4.55 -4.33
CA LEU A 10 -5.30 3.36 -3.62
C LEU A 10 -6.46 2.61 -2.98
N GLY A 11 -6.71 1.38 -3.45
CA GLY A 11 -7.52 0.37 -2.79
C GLY A 11 -6.67 -0.54 -1.91
N LEU A 12 -7.16 -0.88 -0.72
CA LEU A 12 -6.47 -1.75 0.24
C LEU A 12 -7.37 -2.90 0.67
N VAL A 13 -6.92 -4.14 0.42
CA VAL A 13 -7.64 -5.37 0.77
C VAL A 13 -6.82 -6.17 1.77
N VAL A 14 -7.21 -6.08 3.05
CA VAL A 14 -6.55 -6.81 4.15
C VAL A 14 -7.55 -7.81 4.75
N ALA A 15 -7.43 -9.07 4.36
CA ALA A 15 -8.35 -10.12 4.81
C ALA A 15 -8.11 -10.49 6.29
N LYS A 16 -9.21 -10.65 7.04
CA LYS A 16 -9.19 -11.09 8.46
C LYS A 16 -8.50 -12.43 8.67
N ARG A 17 -8.47 -13.30 7.64
CA ARG A 17 -7.81 -14.62 7.68
C ARG A 17 -6.31 -14.54 7.96
N PHE A 18 -5.65 -13.48 7.48
CA PHE A 18 -4.21 -13.30 7.64
C PHE A 18 -3.87 -12.59 8.96
N LEU A 19 -4.66 -11.59 9.34
CA LEU A 19 -4.44 -10.77 10.52
C LEU A 19 -5.69 -10.75 11.40
N ARG A 20 -5.65 -11.51 12.51
CA ARG A 20 -6.79 -11.60 13.44
C ARG A 20 -6.99 -10.31 14.24
N ARG A 21 -5.91 -9.63 14.64
CA ARG A 21 -5.97 -8.39 15.42
C ARG A 21 -6.32 -7.22 14.50
N SER A 22 -7.22 -6.35 14.95
CA SER A 22 -7.54 -5.09 14.25
C SER A 22 -6.32 -4.17 14.18
N VAL A 23 -5.51 -4.14 15.23
CA VAL A 23 -4.29 -3.34 15.34
C VAL A 23 -3.30 -3.70 14.23
N ASP A 24 -3.04 -5.00 13.99
CA ASP A 24 -2.15 -5.44 12.91
C ASP A 24 -2.67 -5.03 11.53
N ARG A 25 -3.98 -5.19 11.29
CA ARG A 25 -4.61 -4.74 10.03
C ARG A 25 -4.53 -3.22 9.84
N ASN A 26 -4.64 -2.46 10.92
CA ASN A 26 -4.52 -1.01 10.88
C ASN A 26 -3.07 -0.58 10.66
N LEU A 27 -2.11 -1.29 11.23
CA LEU A 27 -0.69 -1.08 10.99
C LEU A 27 -0.36 -1.29 9.51
N VAL A 28 -0.78 -2.41 8.91
CA VAL A 28 -0.55 -2.67 7.47
C VAL A 28 -1.20 -1.59 6.61
N ARG A 29 -2.48 -1.25 6.88
CA ARG A 29 -3.16 -0.18 6.15
C ARG A 29 -2.45 1.17 6.30
N ARG A 30 -1.87 1.45 7.46
CA ARG A 30 -1.11 2.67 7.71
C ARG A 30 0.19 2.69 6.93
N LEU A 31 1.01 1.64 7.03
CA LEU A 31 2.27 1.52 6.30
C LEU A 31 2.08 1.73 4.80
N VAL A 32 1.13 1.00 4.19
CA VAL A 32 0.90 1.15 2.74
C VAL A 32 0.45 2.56 2.38
N ARG A 33 -0.44 3.18 3.18
CA ARG A 33 -0.89 4.56 2.94
C ARG A 33 0.24 5.58 3.09
N GLU A 34 1.13 5.41 4.05
CA GLU A 34 2.26 6.33 4.24
C GLU A 34 3.23 6.26 3.06
N HIS A 35 3.62 5.05 2.63
CA HIS A 35 4.47 4.89 1.45
C HIS A 35 3.78 5.38 0.18
N PHE A 36 2.49 5.08 0.00
CA PHE A 36 1.73 5.58 -1.14
C PHE A 36 1.66 7.11 -1.15
N ARG A 37 1.47 7.76 0.00
CA ARG A 37 1.42 9.23 0.08
C ARG A 37 2.76 9.85 -0.32
N LEU A 38 3.88 9.27 0.09
CA LEU A 38 5.23 9.72 -0.29
C LEU A 38 5.46 9.58 -1.80
N LEU A 39 4.95 8.50 -2.40
CA LEU A 39 5.13 8.20 -3.82
C LEU A 39 4.04 8.80 -4.72
N ARG A 40 2.93 9.27 -4.15
CA ARG A 40 1.77 9.82 -4.89
C ARG A 40 2.15 10.93 -5.86
N ALA A 41 3.10 11.78 -5.50
CA ALA A 41 3.57 12.86 -6.38
C ALA A 41 4.32 12.34 -7.63
N ARG A 42 4.87 11.13 -7.56
CA ARG A 42 5.60 10.47 -8.65
C ARG A 42 4.72 9.48 -9.43
N LEU A 43 3.54 9.15 -8.91
CA LEU A 43 2.60 8.24 -9.54
C LEU A 43 1.67 9.03 -10.47
N ARG A 44 1.49 8.53 -11.69
CA ARG A 44 0.46 9.02 -12.61
C ARG A 44 -0.93 8.75 -12.04
N SER A 45 -1.97 9.38 -12.58
CA SER A 45 -3.38 9.17 -12.21
C SER A 45 -3.85 7.75 -12.55
N CYS A 46 -3.43 6.76 -11.76
CA CYS A 46 -3.77 5.35 -11.90
C CYS A 46 -4.45 4.81 -10.63
N ASP A 47 -5.22 3.73 -10.79
CA ASP A 47 -5.91 3.05 -9.70
C ASP A 47 -5.10 1.81 -9.26
N LEU A 48 -4.57 1.83 -8.04
CA LEU A 48 -3.75 0.76 -7.48
C LEU A 48 -4.53 -0.02 -6.42
N VAL A 49 -4.55 -1.35 -6.52
CA VAL A 49 -5.18 -2.22 -5.50
C VAL A 49 -4.12 -3.08 -4.83
N VAL A 50 -3.86 -2.82 -3.55
CA VAL A 50 -2.93 -3.60 -2.73
C VAL A 50 -3.71 -4.61 -1.90
N ARG A 51 -3.46 -5.90 -2.15
CA ARG A 51 -4.04 -7.01 -1.40
C ARG A 51 -2.97 -7.70 -0.58
N LEU A 52 -3.27 -7.95 0.70
CA LEU A 52 -2.46 -8.85 1.52
C LEU A 52 -2.64 -10.28 1.00
N ALA A 53 -1.66 -10.79 0.25
CA ALA A 53 -1.72 -12.09 -0.41
C ALA A 53 -1.39 -13.26 0.54
N ALA A 54 -0.52 -13.03 1.51
CA ALA A 54 -0.07 -14.02 2.48
C ALA A 54 -0.04 -13.44 3.90
N LYS A 55 -0.05 -14.33 4.91
CA LYS A 55 0.18 -13.91 6.29
C LYS A 55 1.67 -13.60 6.46
N PRO A 56 2.04 -12.37 6.85
CA PRO A 56 3.43 -12.07 7.18
C PRO A 56 3.79 -12.81 8.47
N VAL A 57 4.81 -13.66 8.39
CA VAL A 57 5.37 -14.41 9.53
C VAL A 57 6.90 -14.31 9.43
N PRO A 58 7.57 -13.51 10.29
CA PRO A 58 7.02 -12.62 11.33
C PRO A 58 6.37 -11.34 10.79
N LEU A 59 5.54 -10.70 11.61
CA LEU A 59 4.92 -9.40 11.32
C LEU A 59 5.92 -8.27 11.56
N ASP A 60 7.02 -8.26 10.81
CA ASP A 60 8.07 -7.27 10.95
C ASP A 60 7.76 -6.02 10.11
N ARG A 61 7.80 -4.86 10.76
CA ARG A 61 7.46 -3.57 10.12
C ARG A 61 8.44 -3.22 9.01
N GLN A 62 9.72 -3.53 9.19
CA GLN A 62 10.75 -3.19 8.21
C GLN A 62 10.59 -4.08 6.98
N THR A 63 10.42 -5.38 7.15
CA THR A 63 10.17 -6.29 6.03
C THR A 63 8.95 -5.87 5.23
N MET A 64 7.84 -5.53 5.91
CA MET A 64 6.65 -5.05 5.22
C MET A 64 6.87 -3.72 4.50
N ALA A 65 7.57 -2.77 5.13
CA ALA A 65 7.89 -1.49 4.50
C ALA A 65 8.75 -1.68 3.24
N GLN A 66 9.78 -2.54 3.31
CA GLN A 66 10.65 -2.88 2.18
C GLN A 66 9.88 -3.55 1.04
N GLU A 67 8.98 -4.49 1.33
CA GLU A 67 8.13 -5.10 0.31
C GLU A 67 7.19 -4.08 -0.35
N ILE A 68 6.53 -3.23 0.45
CA ILE A 68 5.62 -2.19 -0.05
C ILE A 68 6.38 -1.20 -0.94
N GLU A 69 7.54 -0.74 -0.48
CA GLU A 69 8.39 0.18 -1.23
C GLU A 69 8.88 -0.45 -2.53
N GLY A 70 9.32 -1.71 -2.50
CA GLY A 70 9.72 -2.44 -3.70
C GLY A 70 8.59 -2.61 -4.71
N LEU A 71 7.37 -2.93 -4.25
CA LEU A 71 6.19 -3.07 -5.12
C LEU A 71 5.76 -1.73 -5.72
N LEU A 72 5.69 -0.66 -4.92
CA LEU A 72 5.31 0.66 -5.40
C LEU A 72 6.40 1.27 -6.30
N GLY A 73 7.68 1.02 -5.99
CA GLY A 73 8.81 1.43 -6.81
C GLY A 73 8.79 0.81 -8.20
N LYS A 74 8.41 -0.48 -8.31
CA LYS A 74 8.19 -1.13 -9.61
C LYS A 74 7.12 -0.43 -10.43
N MET A 75 6.04 0.07 -9.81
CA MET A 75 5.00 0.81 -10.54
C MET A 75 5.47 2.15 -11.08
N ILE A 76 6.44 2.79 -10.43
CA ILE A 76 7.07 4.02 -10.93
C ILE A 76 8.06 3.71 -12.06
N SER A 77 8.78 2.58 -11.98
CA SER A 77 9.83 2.21 -12.94
C SER A 77 9.33 1.47 -14.18
N ILE A 78 8.18 0.79 -14.12
CA ILE A 78 7.57 0.06 -15.26
C ILE A 78 7.17 0.98 -16.42
N GLU A 79 7.12 2.30 -16.18
CA GLU A 79 6.76 3.31 -17.18
C GLU A 79 7.99 4.02 -17.81
N ARG A 80 9.20 3.40 -17.78
CA ARG A 80 10.35 3.85 -18.59
C ARG A 80 10.44 3.12 -19.93
#